data_AF-A0A841VEX3-F1
#
_entry.id   AF-A0A841VEX3-F1
#
_cell.length_a   1.000
_cell.length_b   1.000
_cell.length_c   1.000
_cell.angle_alpha   90.00
_cell.angle_beta   90.00
_cell.angle_gamma   90.00
#
_symmetry.space_group_name_H-M   'P 1'
#
loop_
_entity.id
_entity.type
_entity.pdbx_description
1 polymer ?
#
loop_
_entity_poly.entity_id
_entity_poly.type
_entity_poly.pdbx_seq_one_letter_code
_entity_poly.pdbx_strand_id
1 'polypeptide(L)'
;MAKPIGYYCSVTPGDGSFLDELQEELGSTFEELNRLEKLFLLHTLTTNLLQTEVNMVGSCPASQAQMRMTPVMKDINENLLIREHLGLIDAIVNQLKSQK
;
A
#
# COMPACT_ATOMS: atom_id res chain seq x y z
N MET A 1 12.50 -12.52 -13.59
CA MET A 1 11.62 -11.73 -14.49
C MET A 1 10.71 -10.91 -13.60
N ALA A 2 10.72 -9.59 -13.77
CA ALA A 2 9.78 -8.71 -13.08
C ALA A 2 8.36 -9.01 -13.58
N LYS A 3 7.37 -9.07 -12.67
CA LYS A 3 5.96 -9.31 -13.04
C LYS A 3 5.31 -7.94 -13.31
N PRO A 4 4.51 -7.79 -14.39
CA PRO A 4 3.88 -6.52 -14.74
C PRO A 4 2.88 -6.07 -13.66
N ILE A 5 2.56 -4.77 -13.63
CA ILE A 5 1.65 -4.17 -12.62
C ILE A 5 0.32 -4.93 -12.56
N GLY A 6 -0.25 -5.28 -13.72
CA GLY A 6 -1.50 -6.05 -13.82
C GLY A 6 -1.49 -7.37 -13.03
N TYR A 7 -0.33 -8.05 -12.94
CA TYR A 7 -0.18 -9.27 -12.14
C TYR A 7 -0.52 -9.05 -10.66
N TYR A 8 -0.16 -7.89 -10.11
CA TYR A 8 -0.37 -7.57 -8.69
C TYR A 8 -1.78 -7.05 -8.39
N CYS A 9 -2.51 -6.61 -9.40
CA CYS A 9 -3.85 -6.01 -9.31
C CYS A 9 -4.99 -6.98 -9.68
N SER A 10 -4.68 -8.25 -9.99
CA SER A 10 -5.65 -9.22 -10.51
C SER A 10 -6.35 -8.76 -11.79
N VAL A 11 -5.67 -7.91 -12.57
CA VAL A 11 -6.15 -7.37 -13.85
C VAL A 11 -5.38 -8.06 -14.98
N THR A 12 -6.06 -8.37 -16.08
CA THR A 12 -5.41 -8.97 -17.25
C THR A 12 -4.57 -7.89 -17.94
N PRO A 13 -3.25 -8.09 -18.14
CA PRO A 13 -2.43 -7.11 -18.84
C PRO A 13 -2.95 -6.83 -20.26
N GLY A 14 -2.98 -5.57 -20.68
CA GLY A 14 -3.49 -5.19 -22.01
C GLY A 14 -5.02 -5.14 -22.10
N ASP A 15 -5.71 -4.96 -20.97
CA ASP A 15 -7.16 -4.75 -20.95
C ASP A 15 -7.56 -3.29 -21.26
N GLY A 16 -6.58 -2.42 -21.49
CA GLY A 16 -6.79 -0.99 -21.74
C GLY A 16 -7.16 -0.21 -20.48
N SER A 17 -6.92 -0.79 -19.28
CA SER A 17 -7.16 -0.09 -18.02
C SER A 17 -6.10 0.98 -17.77
N PHE A 18 -6.38 1.87 -16.81
CA PHE A 18 -5.40 2.84 -16.31
C PHE A 18 -4.08 2.21 -15.81
N LEU A 19 -4.07 0.90 -15.54
CA LEU A 19 -2.84 0.17 -15.18
C LEU A 19 -1.91 -0.01 -16.38
N ASP A 20 -2.44 -0.10 -17.60
CA ASP A 20 -1.63 -0.17 -18.81
C ASP A 20 -0.97 1.19 -19.08
N GLU A 21 -1.71 2.30 -18.92
CA GLU A 21 -1.15 3.67 -19.01
C GLU A 21 -0.05 3.91 -17.97
N LEU A 22 -0.29 3.52 -16.71
CA LEU A 22 0.73 3.60 -15.65
C LEU A 22 1.98 2.78 -15.96
N GLN A 23 1.81 1.60 -16.57
CA GLN A 23 2.92 0.74 -16.94
C GLN A 23 3.73 1.33 -18.11
N GLU A 24 3.08 1.97 -19.08
CA GLU A 24 3.74 2.68 -20.17
C GLU A 24 4.56 3.87 -19.67
N GLU A 25 4.04 4.63 -18.71
CA GLU A 25 4.69 5.84 -18.20
C GLU A 25 5.80 5.55 -17.17
N LEU A 26 5.57 4.60 -16.26
CA LEU A 26 6.42 4.42 -15.08
C LEU A 26 7.20 3.09 -15.06
N GLY A 27 6.96 2.22 -16.04
CA GLY A 27 7.57 0.90 -16.15
C GLY A 27 6.76 -0.21 -15.49
N SER A 28 7.09 -1.45 -15.85
CA SER A 28 6.37 -2.69 -15.49
C SER A 28 6.29 -3.00 -13.99
N THR A 29 7.17 -2.39 -13.21
CA THR A 29 7.28 -2.48 -11.75
C THR A 29 7.62 -1.13 -11.11
N PHE A 30 7.28 -0.03 -11.79
CA PHE A 30 7.69 1.33 -11.42
C PHE A 30 9.22 1.51 -11.41
N GLU A 31 9.97 0.79 -12.25
CA GLU A 31 11.43 0.87 -12.32
C GLU A 31 11.95 2.28 -12.65
N GLU A 32 11.19 3.07 -13.39
CA GLU A 32 11.53 4.46 -13.73
C GLU A 32 11.41 5.42 -12.55
N LEU A 33 10.72 5.01 -11.46
CA LEU A 33 10.61 5.81 -10.25
C LEU A 33 11.82 5.64 -9.34
N ASN A 34 12.32 6.76 -8.81
CA ASN A 34 13.29 6.76 -7.74
C ASN A 34 12.67 6.33 -6.39
N ARG A 35 13.51 6.13 -5.37
CA ARG A 35 13.06 5.65 -4.05
C ARG A 35 12.03 6.57 -3.40
N LEU A 36 12.20 7.89 -3.53
CA LEU A 36 11.30 8.86 -2.91
C LEU A 36 9.93 8.87 -3.58
N GLU A 37 9.89 8.84 -4.91
CA GLU A 37 8.65 8.75 -5.70
C GLU A 37 7.86 7.48 -5.37
N LYS A 38 8.54 6.33 -5.25
CA LYS A 38 7.91 5.07 -4.80
C LYS A 38 7.27 5.19 -3.42
N LEU A 39 7.93 5.89 -2.49
CA LEU A 39 7.38 6.11 -1.15
C LEU A 39 6.17 7.07 -1.17
N PHE A 40 6.19 8.11 -2.01
CA PHE A 40 5.03 8.98 -2.21
C PHE A 40 3.82 8.23 -2.79
N LEU A 41 4.07 7.37 -3.79
CA LEU A 41 3.03 6.52 -4.37
C LEU A 41 2.44 5.59 -3.31
N LEU A 42 3.29 4.90 -2.54
CA LEU A 42 2.85 4.02 -1.46
C LEU A 42 2.00 4.75 -0.40
N HIS A 43 2.46 5.92 0.06
CA HIS A 43 1.72 6.75 1.02
C HIS A 43 0.32 7.10 0.50
N THR A 44 0.23 7.51 -0.77
CA THR A 44 -1.04 7.86 -1.43
C THR A 44 -1.99 6.67 -1.49
N LEU A 45 -1.50 5.51 -1.95
CA LEU A 45 -2.30 4.28 -2.04
C LEU A 45 -2.82 3.84 -0.66
N THR A 46 -1.96 3.84 0.36
CA THR A 46 -2.36 3.45 1.73
C THR A 46 -3.35 4.44 2.35
N THR A 47 -3.23 5.73 2.05
CA THR A 47 -4.17 6.76 2.54
C THR A 47 -5.55 6.55 1.94
N ASN A 48 -5.64 6.30 0.63
CA ASN A 48 -6.91 6.05 -0.05
C ASN A 48 -7.58 4.77 0.46
N LEU A 49 -6.81 3.70 0.69
CA LEU A 49 -7.32 2.45 1.28
C LEU A 49 -7.89 2.69 2.68
N LEU A 50 -7.14 3.34 3.56
CA LEU A 50 -7.59 3.65 4.91
C LEU A 50 -8.86 4.51 4.91
N GLN A 51 -8.92 5.55 4.08
CA GLN A 51 -10.09 6.42 3.98
C GLN A 51 -11.32 5.65 3.51
N THR A 52 -11.16 4.76 2.53
CA THR A 52 -12.25 3.91 2.03
C THR A 52 -12.78 3.00 3.13
N GLU A 53 -11.90 2.31 3.86
CA GLU A 53 -12.31 1.43 4.97
C GLU A 53 -13.04 2.20 6.07
N VAL A 54 -12.53 3.37 6.47
CA VAL A 54 -13.17 4.25 7.47
C VAL A 54 -14.58 4.64 7.03
N ASN A 55 -14.76 4.97 5.75
CA ASN A 55 -16.07 5.31 5.20
C ASN A 55 -17.04 4.11 5.20
N MET A 56 -16.54 2.89 5.02
CA MET A 56 -17.35 1.67 5.00
C MET A 56 -17.76 1.20 6.40
N VAL A 57 -16.85 1.22 7.38
CA VAL A 57 -17.13 0.76 8.76
C VAL A 57 -17.72 1.85 9.66
N GLY A 58 -17.57 3.12 9.27
CA GLY A 58 -18.05 4.29 9.99
C GLY A 58 -17.06 4.82 11.04
N SER A 59 -17.31 6.05 11.49
CA SER A 59 -16.36 6.83 12.31
C SER A 59 -16.09 6.24 13.70
N CYS A 60 -17.06 5.55 14.31
CA CYS A 60 -16.92 5.01 15.66
C CYS A 60 -15.94 3.80 15.69
N PRO A 61 -16.11 2.73 14.88
CA PRO A 61 -15.12 1.66 14.78
C PRO A 61 -13.74 2.15 14.34
N ALA A 62 -13.69 3.10 13.40
CA ALA A 62 -12.44 3.71 12.94
C ALA A 62 -11.67 4.41 14.08
N SER A 63 -12.37 5.20 14.90
CA SER A 63 -11.77 5.87 16.05
C SER A 63 -11.23 4.86 17.08
N GLN A 64 -11.96 3.78 17.34
CA GLN A 64 -11.51 2.71 18.23
C GLN A 64 -10.24 2.01 17.71
N ALA A 65 -10.20 1.70 16.41
CA ALA A 65 -9.01 1.13 15.78
C ALA A 65 -7.82 2.09 15.88
N GLN A 66 -8.01 3.38 15.61
CA GLN A 66 -6.97 4.39 15.72
C GLN A 66 -6.44 4.51 17.16
N MET A 67 -7.32 4.55 18.16
CA MET A 67 -6.93 4.60 19.58
C MET A 67 -6.09 3.38 19.97
N ARG A 68 -6.50 2.19 19.53
CA ARG A 68 -5.75 0.94 19.77
C ARG A 68 -4.37 0.97 19.12
N MET A 69 -4.25 1.51 17.91
CA MET A 69 -3.02 1.47 17.13
C MET A 69 -2.05 2.61 17.44
N THR A 70 -2.52 3.74 17.98
CA THR A 70 -1.67 4.91 18.32
C THR A 70 -0.46 4.55 19.19
N PRO A 71 -0.58 3.82 20.31
CA PRO A 71 0.59 3.43 21.10
C PRO A 71 1.55 2.51 20.32
N VAL A 72 1.01 1.58 19.52
CA VAL A 72 1.83 0.69 18.69
C VAL A 72 2.62 1.47 17.63
N MET A 73 2.00 2.45 16.98
CA MET A 73 2.70 3.30 16.01
C MET A 73 3.81 4.12 16.66
N LYS A 74 3.58 4.62 17.88
CA LYS A 74 4.61 5.31 18.66
C LYS A 74 5.80 4.37 18.93
N ASP A 75 5.55 3.17 19.42
CA ASP A 75 6.60 2.19 19.72
C ASP A 75 7.38 1.77 18.46
N ILE A 76 6.71 1.63 17.32
CA ILE A 76 7.36 1.37 16.02
C ILE A 76 8.31 2.52 15.66
N ASN A 77 7.85 3.77 15.76
CA ASN A 77 8.67 4.93 15.41
C ASN A 77 9.88 5.13 16.35
N GLU A 78 9.74 4.74 17.61
CA GLU A 78 10.80 4.89 18.62
C GLU A 78 11.82 3.74 18.59
N ASN A 79 11.39 2.51 18.28
CA ASN A 79 12.22 1.31 18.50
C ASN A 79 12.57 0.53 17.23
N LEU A 80 11.81 0.69 16.13
CA LEU A 80 12.04 -0.08 14.92
C LEU A 80 13.04 0.63 14.00
N LEU A 81 13.97 -0.14 13.42
CA LEU A 81 14.92 0.44 12.49
C LEU A 81 14.23 0.78 11.18
N ILE A 82 14.61 1.91 10.57
CA ILE A 82 14.01 2.36 9.31
C ILE A 82 14.11 1.32 8.18
N ARG A 83 15.16 0.48 8.20
CA ARG A 83 15.36 -0.61 7.22
C ARG A 83 14.33 -1.73 7.32
N GLU A 84 13.69 -1.89 8.48
CA GLU A 84 12.73 -2.97 8.76
C GLU A 84 11.31 -2.60 8.32
N HIS A 85 11.03 -1.32 8.09
CA HIS A 85 9.70 -0.81 7.76
C HIS A 85 9.15 -1.40 6.45
N LEU A 86 9.98 -1.54 5.41
CA LEU A 86 9.55 -2.14 4.14
C LEU A 86 9.17 -3.62 4.30
N GLY A 87 9.88 -4.35 5.17
CA GLY A 87 9.54 -5.74 5.49
C GLY A 87 8.21 -5.87 6.22
N LEU A 88 7.92 -4.97 7.17
CA LEU A 88 6.62 -4.91 7.83
C LEU A 88 5.49 -4.55 6.87
N ILE A 89 5.72 -3.58 5.98
CA ILE A 89 4.75 -3.20 4.95
C ILE A 89 4.42 -4.41 4.06
N ASP A 90 5.41 -5.16 3.59
CA ASP A 90 5.19 -6.36 2.78
C ASP A 90 4.37 -7.42 3.55
N ALA A 91 4.72 -7.68 4.81
CA ALA A 91 3.97 -8.61 5.66
C ALA A 91 2.49 -8.19 5.82
N ILE A 92 2.22 -6.91 6.08
CA ILE A 92 0.86 -6.38 6.26
C ILE A 92 0.08 -6.43 4.94
N VAL A 93 0.66 -5.98 3.82
CA VAL A 93 0.01 -6.00 2.51
C VAL A 93 -0.37 -7.42 2.11
N ASN A 94 0.53 -8.40 2.34
CA ASN A 94 0.22 -9.80 2.05
C ASN A 94 -0.92 -10.35 2.93
N GLN A 95 -0.96 -9.98 4.21
CA GLN A 95 -2.09 -10.33 5.09
C GLN A 95 -3.40 -9.72 4.58
N LEU A 96 -3.43 -8.42 4.27
CA LEU A 96 -4.60 -7.72 3.76
C LEU A 96 -5.15 -8.34 2.46
N LYS A 97 -4.28 -8.76 1.55
CA LYS A 97 -4.69 -9.44 0.29
C LYS A 97 -5.32 -10.82 0.53
N SER A 98 -4.97 -11.48 1.62
CA SER A 98 -5.41 -12.85 1.94
C SER A 98 -6.59 -12.91 2.92
N GLN A 99 -6.88 -11.79 3.61
CA GLN A 99 -7.92 -11.70 4.61
C GLN A 99 -9.29 -11.70 3.90
N LYS A 100 -10.16 -12.66 4.29
CA LYS A 100 -11.54 -12.78 3.79
C LYS A 100 -12.51 -12.01 4.66
#